data_AF-A0A6A6TE42-F1
#
_entry.id   AF-A0A6A6TE42-F1
#
_cell.length_a   1.000
_cell.length_b   1.000
_cell.length_c   1.000
_cell.angle_alpha   90.00
_cell.angle_beta   90.00
_cell.angle_gamma   90.00
#
_symmetry.space_group_name_H-M   'P 1'
#
loop_
_entity.id
_entity.type
_entity.pdbx_description
1 polymer ?
#
loop_
_entity_poly.entity_id
_entity_poly.type
_entity_poly.pdbx_seq_one_letter_code
_entity_poly.pdbx_strand_id
1 'polypeptide(L)'
;MGRYETLNIASQNLVDAVIPGIMANFGIDNILDVIPEDVRMRTWDCDRREWVFNKSEDDARNWGLQFLKDLLSISRVKAGKLDEFQEELQEKIDAHEDHPWAKLQDIKDIKDHYDPPKKLKTDTSFTRKPESSGESSSDDSYFEELVEIEEPGTNKRRHKSLKSSREKERYESRRQEKRTFGFGF
;
A
#
# COMPACT_ATOMS: atom_id res chain seq x y z
N MET A 1 -28.14 0.67 2.88
CA MET A 1 -27.10 1.51 2.25
C MET A 1 -25.96 0.62 1.77
N GLY A 2 -25.41 0.88 0.58
CA GLY A 2 -24.28 0.13 0.03
C GLY A 2 -22.95 0.49 0.70
N ARG A 3 -21.90 -0.31 0.50
CA ARG A 3 -20.56 -0.02 1.05
C ARG A 3 -20.04 1.33 0.55
N TYR A 4 -20.19 1.60 -0.75
CA TYR A 4 -19.73 2.83 -1.39
C TYR A 4 -20.30 4.10 -0.73
N GLU A 5 -21.59 4.10 -0.39
CA GLU A 5 -22.26 5.24 0.26
C GLU A 5 -21.69 5.56 1.64
N THR A 6 -21.14 4.55 2.33
CA THR A 6 -20.53 4.71 3.67
C THR A 6 -19.06 5.15 3.62
N LEU A 7 -18.44 5.19 2.44
CA LEU A 7 -17.07 5.63 2.27
C LEU A 7 -16.95 7.15 2.45
N ASN A 8 -15.75 7.62 2.80
CA ASN A 8 -15.44 9.05 2.73
C ASN A 8 -15.37 9.52 1.26
N ILE A 9 -15.54 10.82 1.04
CA ILE A 9 -15.58 11.45 -0.29
C ILE A 9 -14.31 11.16 -1.10
N ALA A 10 -13.13 11.17 -0.47
CA ALA A 10 -11.88 10.90 -1.16
C ALA A 10 -11.80 9.48 -1.71
N SER A 11 -12.28 8.50 -0.94
CA SER A 11 -12.38 7.09 -1.37
C SER A 11 -13.43 6.90 -2.45
N GLN A 12 -14.58 7.58 -2.37
CA GLN A 12 -15.61 7.54 -3.41
C GLN A 12 -15.07 8.04 -4.74
N ASN A 13 -14.43 9.23 -4.75
CA ASN A 13 -13.79 9.79 -5.93
C ASN A 13 -12.75 8.83 -6.53
N LEU A 14 -12.03 8.07 -5.69
CA LEU A 14 -11.05 7.12 -6.17
C LEU A 14 -11.72 5.89 -6.81
N VAL A 15 -12.80 5.38 -6.24
CA VAL A 15 -13.63 4.32 -6.87
C VAL A 15 -14.11 4.78 -8.24
N ASP A 16 -14.70 5.98 -8.29
CA ASP A 16 -15.28 6.54 -9.53
C ASP A 16 -14.22 6.80 -10.60
N ALA A 17 -12.99 7.14 -10.20
CA ALA A 17 -11.87 7.31 -11.14
C ALA A 17 -11.28 5.98 -11.63
N VAL A 18 -11.32 4.92 -10.81
CA VAL A 18 -10.69 3.63 -11.13
C VAL A 18 -11.53 2.80 -12.10
N ILE A 19 -12.85 2.77 -11.90
CA ILE A 19 -13.77 1.92 -12.69
C ILE A 19 -13.63 2.18 -14.21
N PRO A 20 -13.68 3.44 -14.71
CA PRO A 20 -13.51 3.71 -16.13
C PRO A 20 -12.14 3.28 -16.67
N GLY A 21 -11.09 3.34 -15.84
CA GLY A 21 -9.75 2.89 -16.22
C GLY A 21 -9.67 1.39 -16.45
N ILE A 22 -10.36 0.59 -15.63
CA ILE A 22 -10.43 -0.88 -15.80
C ILE A 22 -11.16 -1.20 -17.11
N MET A 23 -12.31 -0.56 -17.32
CA MET A 23 -13.14 -0.75 -18.51
C MET A 23 -12.37 -0.42 -19.80
N ALA A 24 -11.66 0.71 -19.81
CA ALA A 24 -10.84 1.12 -20.94
C ALA A 24 -9.70 0.14 -21.24
N ASN A 25 -9.05 -0.43 -20.22
CA ASN A 25 -7.94 -1.37 -20.43
C ASN A 25 -8.40 -2.72 -20.99
N PHE A 26 -9.57 -3.22 -20.55
CA PHE A 26 -10.15 -4.45 -21.09
C PHE A 26 -10.94 -4.24 -22.39
N GLY A 27 -11.28 -2.99 -22.74
CA GLY A 27 -12.04 -2.67 -23.94
C GLY A 27 -13.52 -3.05 -23.83
N ILE A 28 -14.11 -2.84 -22.65
CA ILE A 28 -15.50 -3.20 -22.33
C ILE A 28 -16.33 -1.98 -21.92
N ASP A 29 -17.64 -2.07 -22.12
CA ASP A 29 -18.59 -1.00 -21.78
C ASP A 29 -19.22 -1.17 -20.39
N ASN A 30 -19.15 -2.37 -19.81
CA ASN A 30 -19.72 -2.65 -18.51
C ASN A 30 -18.69 -3.32 -17.59
N ILE A 31 -18.41 -2.69 -16.45
CA ILE A 31 -17.46 -3.20 -15.45
C ILE A 31 -17.90 -4.57 -14.88
N LEU A 32 -19.20 -4.86 -14.86
CA LEU A 32 -19.72 -6.13 -14.39
C LEU A 32 -19.34 -7.30 -15.30
N ASP A 33 -18.95 -7.02 -16.54
CA ASP A 33 -18.48 -8.04 -17.47
C ASP A 33 -17.05 -8.48 -17.14
N VAL A 34 -16.31 -7.74 -16.30
CA VAL A 34 -14.97 -8.18 -15.86
C VAL A 34 -15.06 -9.44 -15.00
N ILE A 35 -16.05 -9.50 -14.12
CA ILE A 35 -16.27 -10.62 -13.20
C ILE A 35 -17.74 -11.06 -13.34
N PRO A 36 -17.99 -12.18 -14.04
CA PRO A 36 -19.34 -12.65 -14.27
C PRO A 36 -20.06 -13.00 -12.96
N GLU A 37 -21.40 -13.01 -13.02
CA GLU A 37 -22.28 -13.06 -11.85
C GLU A 37 -22.08 -14.29 -10.95
N ASP A 38 -21.79 -15.44 -11.57
CA ASP A 38 -21.55 -16.73 -10.95
C ASP A 38 -20.34 -16.74 -10.01
N VAL A 39 -19.28 -16.03 -10.41
CA VAL A 39 -18.03 -15.92 -9.65
C VAL A 39 -17.85 -14.58 -8.94
N ARG A 40 -18.80 -13.66 -9.09
CA ARG A 40 -18.69 -12.31 -8.51
C ARG A 40 -18.62 -12.34 -7.00
N MET A 41 -17.97 -11.32 -6.43
CA MET A 41 -17.97 -11.08 -4.99
C MET A 41 -19.40 -11.07 -4.44
N ARG A 42 -19.55 -11.63 -3.25
CA ARG A 42 -20.82 -11.70 -2.54
C ARG A 42 -21.28 -10.33 -2.04
N THR A 43 -22.59 -10.09 -2.03
CA THR A 43 -23.15 -8.86 -1.43
C THR A 43 -22.85 -8.79 0.06
N TRP A 44 -22.45 -7.61 0.53
CA TRP A 44 -22.30 -7.32 1.96
C TRP A 44 -23.48 -6.48 2.46
N ASP A 45 -24.18 -6.98 3.48
CA ASP A 45 -25.18 -6.20 4.18
C ASP A 45 -24.49 -5.29 5.21
N CYS A 46 -24.48 -3.98 4.95
CA CYS A 46 -23.89 -2.99 5.86
C CYS A 46 -24.66 -2.87 7.20
N ASP A 47 -25.97 -3.11 7.19
CA ASP A 47 -26.83 -2.94 8.37
C ASP A 47 -26.66 -4.13 9.32
N ARG A 48 -26.63 -5.35 8.76
CA ARG A 48 -26.40 -6.59 9.52
C ARG A 48 -24.93 -6.92 9.75
N ARG A 49 -24.03 -6.31 8.97
CA ARG A 49 -22.58 -6.59 8.95
C ARG A 49 -22.26 -8.05 8.63
N GLU A 50 -23.00 -8.61 7.68
CA GLU A 50 -22.88 -10.02 7.27
C GLU A 50 -22.93 -10.12 5.74
N TRP A 51 -22.33 -11.19 5.21
CA TRP A 51 -22.45 -11.51 3.78
C TRP A 51 -23.82 -12.13 3.48
N VAL A 52 -24.42 -11.83 2.33
CA VAL A 52 -25.74 -12.37 1.94
C VAL A 52 -25.56 -13.65 1.11
N PHE A 53 -25.95 -14.83 1.63
CA PHE A 53 -25.54 -16.15 1.08
C PHE A 53 -25.92 -16.42 -0.36
N ASN A 54 -26.99 -15.83 -0.87
CA ASN A 54 -27.53 -16.18 -2.17
C ASN A 54 -27.54 -14.98 -3.13
N LYS A 55 -26.59 -14.03 -2.98
CA LYS A 55 -26.58 -12.82 -3.79
C LYS A 55 -25.15 -12.32 -4.11
N SER A 56 -24.90 -12.12 -5.40
CA SER A 56 -23.73 -11.42 -5.96
C SER A 56 -23.84 -9.91 -5.78
N GLU A 57 -22.70 -9.23 -5.70
CA GLU A 57 -22.64 -7.77 -5.65
C GLU A 57 -22.72 -7.16 -7.04
N ASP A 58 -23.88 -6.65 -7.43
CA ASP A 58 -24.13 -6.11 -8.77
C ASP A 58 -23.70 -4.64 -8.95
N ASP A 59 -23.23 -3.99 -7.88
CA ASP A 59 -22.63 -2.66 -7.98
C ASP A 59 -21.12 -2.75 -7.78
N ALA A 60 -20.36 -2.56 -8.86
CA ALA A 60 -18.90 -2.62 -8.82
C ALA A 60 -18.26 -1.63 -7.84
N ARG A 61 -18.96 -0.55 -7.50
CA ARG A 61 -18.48 0.42 -6.50
C ARG A 61 -18.40 -0.20 -5.09
N ASN A 62 -19.16 -1.27 -4.84
CA ASN A 62 -19.20 -1.98 -3.55
C ASN A 62 -18.17 -3.12 -3.45
N TRP A 63 -17.48 -3.50 -4.53
CA TRP A 63 -16.44 -4.55 -4.52
C TRP A 63 -15.26 -4.21 -3.60
N GLY A 64 -15.11 -2.94 -3.24
CA GLY A 64 -14.14 -2.45 -2.29
C GLY A 64 -12.91 -1.87 -2.98
N LEU A 65 -12.35 -0.82 -2.38
CA LEU A 65 -11.34 -0.01 -3.01
C LEU A 65 -10.05 -0.77 -3.34
N GLN A 66 -9.61 -1.64 -2.44
CA GLN A 66 -8.38 -2.41 -2.66
C GLN A 66 -8.55 -3.42 -3.80
N PHE A 67 -9.71 -4.07 -3.87
CA PHE A 67 -10.07 -4.98 -4.95
C PHE A 67 -10.00 -4.28 -6.31
N LEU A 68 -10.64 -3.11 -6.42
CA LEU A 68 -10.63 -2.32 -7.66
C LEU A 68 -9.23 -1.83 -8.03
N LYS A 69 -8.38 -1.46 -7.05
CA LYS A 69 -6.99 -1.06 -7.32
C LYS A 69 -6.16 -2.21 -7.87
N ASP A 70 -6.29 -3.39 -7.28
CA ASP A 70 -5.55 -4.58 -7.73
C ASP A 70 -6.05 -5.02 -9.11
N LEU A 71 -7.37 -4.95 -9.35
CA LEU A 71 -7.96 -5.18 -10.66
C LEU A 71 -7.49 -4.17 -11.72
N LEU A 72 -7.35 -2.89 -11.36
CA LEU A 72 -6.78 -1.88 -12.25
C LEU A 72 -5.33 -2.21 -12.61
N SER A 73 -4.51 -2.62 -11.63
CA SER A 73 -3.14 -3.08 -11.90
C SER A 73 -3.10 -4.24 -12.88
N ILE A 74 -3.94 -5.27 -12.67
CA ILE A 74 -4.02 -6.43 -13.56
C ILE A 74 -4.48 -5.99 -14.96
N SER A 75 -5.53 -5.18 -15.06
CA SER A 75 -6.08 -4.73 -16.35
C SER A 75 -5.05 -4.00 -17.20
N ARG A 76 -4.11 -3.27 -16.59
CA ARG A 76 -3.01 -2.60 -17.32
C ARG A 76 -2.02 -3.58 -17.92
N VAL A 77 -1.75 -4.70 -17.24
CA VAL A 77 -0.84 -5.75 -17.71
C VAL A 77 -1.52 -6.63 -18.76
N LYS A 78 -2.80 -6.95 -18.54
CA LYS A 78 -3.65 -7.80 -19.39
C LYS A 78 -4.55 -6.98 -20.32
N ALA A 79 -4.07 -5.84 -20.81
CA ALA A 79 -4.87 -4.96 -21.66
C ALA A 79 -5.41 -5.73 -22.88
N GLY A 80 -6.74 -5.67 -23.10
CA GLY A 80 -7.46 -6.39 -24.15
C GLY A 80 -7.53 -7.92 -24.01
N LYS A 81 -7.08 -8.49 -22.90
CA LYS A 81 -7.05 -9.94 -22.63
C LYS A 81 -7.98 -10.29 -21.47
N LEU A 82 -9.26 -9.95 -21.62
CA LEU A 82 -10.27 -10.22 -20.59
C LEU A 82 -10.45 -11.73 -20.37
N ASP A 83 -10.54 -12.49 -21.46
CA ASP A 83 -10.76 -13.95 -21.39
C ASP A 83 -9.66 -14.66 -20.60
N GLU A 84 -8.38 -14.33 -20.85
CA GLU A 84 -7.25 -14.88 -20.08
C GLU A 84 -7.37 -14.56 -18.58
N PHE A 85 -7.83 -13.35 -18.23
CA PHE A 85 -8.03 -12.98 -16.83
C PHE A 85 -9.19 -13.76 -16.20
N GLN A 86 -10.29 -13.94 -16.92
CA GLN A 86 -11.46 -14.67 -16.41
C GLN A 86 -11.18 -16.15 -16.23
N GLU A 87 -10.44 -16.78 -17.15
CA GLU A 87 -9.98 -18.16 -17.02
C GLU A 87 -9.09 -18.35 -15.79
N GLU A 88 -8.11 -17.46 -15.59
CA GLU A 88 -7.23 -17.49 -14.40
C GLU A 88 -8.01 -17.27 -13.10
N LEU A 89 -9.00 -16.37 -13.11
CA LEU A 89 -9.86 -16.12 -11.96
C LEU A 89 -10.72 -17.34 -11.64
N GLN A 90 -11.30 -17.98 -12.66
CA GLN A 90 -12.08 -19.20 -12.50
C GLN A 90 -11.23 -20.32 -11.92
N GLU A 91 -10.01 -20.52 -12.42
CA GLU A 91 -9.08 -21.54 -11.90
C GLU A 91 -8.78 -21.34 -10.41
N LYS A 92 -8.60 -20.08 -9.98
CA LYS A 92 -8.40 -19.77 -8.56
C LYS A 92 -9.63 -20.08 -7.70
N ILE A 93 -10.82 -19.80 -8.23
CA ILE A 93 -12.08 -20.03 -7.52
C ILE A 93 -12.43 -21.51 -7.47
N ASP A 94 -12.20 -22.26 -8.53
CA ASP A 94 -12.43 -23.71 -8.57
C ASP A 94 -11.51 -24.46 -7.60
N ALA A 95 -10.36 -23.88 -7.26
CA ALA A 95 -9.48 -24.37 -6.20
C ALA A 95 -10.05 -24.14 -4.78
N HIS A 96 -11.12 -23.37 -4.62
CA HIS A 96 -11.81 -23.21 -3.34
C HIS A 96 -12.75 -24.39 -3.06
N GLU A 97 -12.59 -25.02 -1.91
CA GLU A 97 -13.52 -26.06 -1.46
C GLU A 97 -14.83 -25.48 -0.88
N ASP A 98 -14.83 -24.21 -0.48
CA ASP A 98 -15.88 -23.65 0.38
C ASP A 98 -17.00 -22.91 -0.37
N HIS A 99 -16.68 -22.17 -1.44
CA HIS A 99 -17.67 -21.31 -2.12
C HIS A 99 -17.25 -20.84 -3.53
N PRO A 100 -18.22 -20.50 -4.41
CA PRO A 100 -17.95 -20.11 -5.80
C PRO A 100 -17.59 -18.63 -6.00
N TRP A 101 -17.51 -17.81 -4.96
CA TRP A 101 -17.26 -16.37 -5.13
C TRP A 101 -15.78 -15.99 -5.10
N ALA A 102 -15.42 -15.01 -5.92
CA ALA A 102 -14.14 -14.33 -5.88
C ALA A 102 -13.91 -13.63 -4.53
N LYS A 103 -12.71 -13.80 -3.99
CA LYS A 103 -12.16 -13.10 -2.82
C LYS A 103 -11.15 -12.06 -3.28
N LEU A 104 -10.83 -11.15 -2.35
CA LEU A 104 -9.70 -10.24 -2.53
C LEU A 104 -8.36 -10.99 -2.66
N GLN A 105 -8.23 -12.17 -2.05
CA GLN A 105 -6.98 -12.94 -2.10
C GLN A 105 -6.71 -13.44 -3.51
N ASP A 106 -7.73 -13.91 -4.23
CA ASP A 106 -7.59 -14.47 -5.58
C ASP A 106 -7.05 -13.41 -6.54
N ILE A 107 -7.61 -12.20 -6.48
CA ILE A 107 -7.12 -11.06 -7.28
C ILE A 107 -5.68 -10.69 -6.90
N LYS A 108 -5.31 -10.76 -5.63
CA LYS A 108 -3.92 -10.52 -5.20
C LYS A 108 -2.97 -11.57 -5.74
N ASP A 109 -3.35 -12.84 -5.68
CA ASP A 109 -2.53 -13.94 -6.18
C ASP A 109 -2.30 -13.83 -7.68
N ILE A 110 -3.36 -13.47 -8.44
CA ILE A 110 -3.26 -13.18 -9.88
C ILE A 110 -2.32 -11.99 -10.10
N LYS A 111 -2.49 -10.90 -9.34
CA LYS A 111 -1.63 -9.72 -9.46
C LYS A 111 -0.15 -10.03 -9.16
N ASP A 112 0.12 -10.80 -8.11
CA ASP A 112 1.48 -11.16 -7.68
C ASP A 112 2.19 -12.05 -8.71
N HIS A 113 1.45 -12.77 -9.56
CA HIS A 113 2.01 -13.47 -10.72
C HIS A 113 2.56 -12.51 -11.79
N TYR A 114 2.02 -11.29 -11.86
CA TYR A 114 2.41 -10.27 -12.85
C TYR A 114 3.36 -9.21 -12.31
N ASP A 115 3.29 -8.90 -11.03
CA ASP A 115 4.26 -8.01 -10.41
C ASP A 115 5.61 -8.77 -10.28
N PRO A 116 6.72 -8.25 -10.86
CA PRO A 116 8.01 -8.90 -10.70
C PRO A 116 8.31 -9.01 -9.20
N PRO A 117 8.93 -10.11 -8.74
CA PRO A 117 9.18 -10.31 -7.32
C PRO A 117 9.85 -9.06 -6.80
N LYS A 118 9.17 -8.38 -5.86
CA LYS A 118 9.73 -7.21 -5.18
C LYS A 118 11.10 -7.65 -4.73
N LYS A 119 12.15 -7.17 -5.41
CA LYS A 119 13.52 -7.35 -4.95
C LYS A 119 13.47 -6.81 -3.54
N LEU A 120 13.55 -7.71 -2.56
CA LEU A 120 13.76 -7.34 -1.18
C LEU A 120 14.89 -6.34 -1.26
N LYS A 121 14.64 -5.11 -0.81
CA LYS A 121 15.71 -4.15 -0.62
C LYS A 121 16.58 -4.81 0.45
N THR A 122 17.52 -5.63 0.01
CA THR A 122 18.68 -6.00 0.78
C THR A 122 19.22 -4.67 1.25
N ASP A 123 19.17 -4.45 2.56
CA ASP A 123 19.79 -3.32 3.20
C ASP A 123 21.15 -3.13 2.55
N THR A 124 21.29 -2.01 1.86
CA THR A 124 22.56 -1.53 1.34
C THR A 124 23.46 -1.25 2.54
N SER A 125 24.05 -2.30 3.10
CA SER A 125 25.32 -2.22 3.77
C SER A 125 26.31 -1.77 2.70
N PHE A 126 26.79 -0.54 2.86
CA PHE A 126 27.83 0.07 2.05
C PHE A 126 29.06 -0.84 2.00
N THR A 127 29.13 -1.69 0.98
CA THR A 127 30.38 -2.37 0.63
C THR A 127 31.13 -1.43 -0.31
N ARG A 128 31.88 -0.48 0.27
CA ARG A 128 32.81 0.38 -0.47
C ARG A 128 33.87 -0.50 -1.14
N LYS A 129 33.89 -0.46 -2.46
CA LYS A 129 34.97 -0.96 -3.33
C LYS A 129 36.24 -0.13 -3.03
N PRO A 130 37.41 -0.72 -2.74
CA PRO A 130 38.65 0.05 -2.66
C PRO A 130 39.27 0.11 -4.06
N GLU A 131 39.21 1.26 -4.71
CA GLU A 131 40.11 1.59 -5.81
C GLU A 131 41.01 2.75 -5.39
N SER A 132 42.28 2.56 -5.72
CA SER A 132 43.47 3.21 -5.19
C SER A 132 43.78 4.54 -5.86
N SER A 133 44.23 5.50 -5.04
CA SER A 133 45.19 6.59 -5.32
C SER A 133 44.81 7.76 -6.24
N GLY A 134 44.95 9.00 -5.70
CA GLY A 134 45.11 10.22 -6.51
C GLY A 134 44.80 11.55 -5.81
N GLU A 135 45.70 11.99 -4.94
CA GLU A 135 46.10 13.38 -4.60
C GLU A 135 45.06 14.55 -4.51
N SER A 136 44.92 15.04 -3.27
CA SER A 136 45.01 16.44 -2.82
C SER A 136 44.16 17.55 -3.48
N SER A 137 43.10 18.00 -2.80
CA SER A 137 42.84 19.43 -2.57
C SER A 137 41.81 19.64 -1.47
N SER A 138 42.08 20.64 -0.65
CA SER A 138 41.43 21.06 0.59
C SER A 138 40.01 21.62 0.37
N ASP A 139 39.01 21.07 1.07
CA ASP A 139 37.75 21.76 1.38
C ASP A 139 37.20 21.19 2.72
N ASP A 140 37.30 21.99 3.79
CA ASP A 140 36.87 21.65 5.16
C ASP A 140 35.33 21.70 5.25
N SER A 141 34.66 20.62 4.86
CA SER A 141 33.23 20.42 5.11
C SER A 141 33.03 19.70 6.45
N TYR A 142 32.91 20.48 7.52
CA TYR A 142 32.47 20.04 8.85
C TYR A 142 31.16 19.26 8.76
N PHE A 143 31.24 17.93 8.86
CA PHE A 143 30.08 17.03 8.86
C PHE A 143 29.65 16.82 10.31
N GLU A 144 28.47 17.31 10.67
CA GLU A 144 27.85 17.12 11.98
C GLU A 144 27.38 15.66 12.09
N GLU A 145 28.16 14.83 12.78
CA GLU A 145 27.82 13.43 13.05
C GLU A 145 26.62 13.39 14.02
N LEU A 146 25.45 13.01 13.52
CA LEU A 146 24.28 12.68 14.34
C LEU A 146 24.59 11.40 15.13
N VAL A 147 25.15 11.56 16.33
CA VAL A 147 25.26 10.48 17.30
C VAL A 147 23.87 10.25 17.88
N GLU A 148 23.21 9.16 17.46
CA GLU A 148 22.02 8.65 18.12
C GLU A 148 22.39 8.27 19.56
N ILE A 149 21.75 8.91 20.54
CA ILE A 149 21.85 8.51 21.94
C ILE A 149 21.07 7.20 22.07
N GLU A 150 21.77 6.09 22.32
CA GLU A 150 21.12 4.82 22.67
C GLU A 150 20.29 4.99 23.95
N GLU A 151 18.96 4.98 23.80
CA GLU A 151 18.07 4.90 24.95
C GLU A 151 18.16 3.50 25.58
N PRO A 152 18.44 3.40 26.90
CA PRO A 152 18.55 2.10 27.55
C PRO A 152 17.20 1.37 27.57
N GLY A 153 17.18 0.22 26.91
CA GLY A 153 16.02 -0.64 26.77
C GLY A 153 15.36 -0.97 28.12
N THR A 154 14.04 -0.74 28.19
CA THR A 154 13.22 -1.24 29.28
C THR A 154 12.13 -2.16 28.75
N ASN A 155 12.26 -3.43 29.11
CA ASN A 155 11.22 -4.45 29.04
C ASN A 155 9.95 -3.99 29.76
N LYS A 156 8.76 -4.04 29.11
CA LYS A 156 7.52 -4.62 29.66
C LYS A 156 6.27 -4.42 28.76
N ARG A 157 5.68 -5.57 28.39
CA ARG A 157 4.26 -5.98 28.53
C ARG A 157 3.13 -4.96 28.26
N ARG A 158 2.27 -5.34 27.29
CA ARG A 158 0.78 -5.23 27.23
C ARG A 158 0.13 -3.98 27.87
N HIS A 159 -0.51 -3.12 27.06
CA HIS A 159 -1.97 -2.81 27.11
C HIS A 159 -2.39 -1.76 26.07
N LYS A 160 -3.64 -1.86 25.60
CA LYS A 160 -4.38 -0.90 24.76
C LYS A 160 -4.50 0.50 25.41
N SER A 161 -4.55 1.56 24.59
CA SER A 161 -5.54 2.67 24.57
C SER A 161 -4.88 3.99 24.08
N LEU A 162 -5.38 4.57 22.97
CA LEU A 162 -6.23 5.76 22.87
C LEU A 162 -5.57 7.12 23.19
N LYS A 163 -5.58 7.96 22.14
CA LYS A 163 -5.76 9.42 22.11
C LYS A 163 -4.65 10.35 22.63
N SER A 164 -4.30 11.25 21.70
CA SER A 164 -4.04 12.68 21.92
C SER A 164 -2.74 13.07 22.62
N SER A 165 -1.81 13.68 21.88
CA SER A 165 -1.55 15.10 22.13
C SER A 165 -0.77 15.76 21.00
N ARG A 166 -1.18 16.99 20.73
CA ARG A 166 -0.73 17.91 19.70
C ARG A 166 0.08 18.97 20.44
N GLU A 167 1.40 18.87 20.46
CA GLU A 167 2.30 19.88 21.05
C GLU A 167 3.58 19.91 20.20
N LYS A 168 3.67 20.81 19.21
CA LYS A 168 4.36 22.11 19.32
C LYS A 168 5.79 21.97 19.86
N GLU A 169 6.68 21.45 19.03
CA GLU A 169 8.12 21.56 19.23
C GLU A 169 8.51 23.06 19.17
N ARG A 170 8.66 23.67 20.34
CA ARG A 170 9.35 24.96 20.51
C ARG A 170 10.84 24.66 20.56
N TYR A 171 11.55 25.01 19.48
CA TYR A 171 13.01 25.04 19.50
C TYR A 171 13.47 26.28 20.28
N GLU A 172 14.04 26.10 21.47
CA GLU A 172 14.78 27.15 22.18
C GLU A 172 16.27 27.06 21.84
N SER A 173 16.76 27.98 21.03
CA SER A 173 18.18 28.11 20.69
C SER A 173 18.94 28.79 21.84
N ARG A 174 19.64 28.03 22.70
CA ARG A 174 20.61 28.61 23.63
C ARG A 174 21.94 28.87 22.92
N ARG A 175 22.28 30.15 22.71
CA ARG A 175 23.64 30.57 22.31
C ARG A 175 24.62 30.25 23.44
N GLN A 176 25.59 29.37 23.19
CA GLN A 176 26.73 29.21 24.08
C GLN A 176 27.76 30.32 23.79
N GLU A 177 28.09 31.10 24.82
CA GLU A 177 29.12 32.13 24.77
C GLU A 177 30.51 31.50 24.67
N LYS A 178 31.34 32.04 23.77
CA LYS A 178 32.74 31.64 23.61
C LYS A 178 33.53 32.03 24.85
N ARG A 179 34.06 31.04 25.57
CA ARG A 179 35.11 31.25 26.57
C ARG A 179 36.42 31.60 25.86
N THR A 180 36.82 32.86 25.93
CA THR A 180 38.16 33.31 25.55
C THR A 180 39.17 32.84 26.60
N PHE A 181 40.02 31.88 26.26
CA PHE A 181 41.23 31.60 27.03
C PHE A 181 42.25 32.69 26.71
N GLY A 182 42.53 33.55 27.69
CA GLY A 182 43.60 34.53 27.62
C GLY A 182 44.96 33.85 27.70
N PHE A 183 45.81 34.08 26.70
CA PHE A 183 47.25 33.87 26.80
C PHE A 183 47.83 35.00 27.66
N GLY A 184 48.32 34.64 28.84
CA GLY A 184 49.15 35.52 29.68
C GLY A 184 50.59 35.54 29.13
N PHE A 185 51.18 36.74 29.19
CA PHE A 185 52.54 37.10 28.78
C PHE A 185 53.64 36.25 29.43
#